data_AF-A0A2U1UNE1-F1
#
_entry.id   AF-A0A2U1UNE1-F1
#
_cell.length_a   1.000
_cell.length_b   1.000
_cell.length_c   1.000
_cell.angle_alpha   90.00
_cell.angle_beta   90.00
_cell.angle_gamma   90.00
#
_symmetry.space_group_name_H-M   'P 1'
#
loop_
_entity.id
_entity.type
_entity.pdbx_description
1 polymer ?
#
loop_
_entity_poly.entity_id
_entity_poly.type
_entity_poly.pdbx_seq_one_letter_code
_entity_poly.pdbx_strand_id
1 'polypeptide(L)'
;MSDKLLDAYLLSGPWEQVTPNTIIDPDYLKREVLKTRELGYAVNDSEFVIGVVGAAVPVFDPAGKVIACLSISAPHVRKNLANMVHLITLLQATADKITKVLYI
;
A
#
# COMPACT_ATOMS: atom_id res chain seq x y z
N MET A 1 -2.03 -9.75 -8.08
CA MET A 1 -2.51 -10.93 -7.34
C MET A 1 -3.93 -11.24 -7.79
N SER A 2 -4.29 -12.50 -8.05
CA SER A 2 -5.67 -12.88 -8.39
C SER A 2 -6.55 -12.92 -7.14
N ASP A 3 -7.87 -12.85 -7.30
CA ASP A 3 -8.81 -12.90 -6.17
C ASP A 3 -8.74 -14.22 -5.41
N LYS A 4 -8.58 -15.34 -6.13
CA LYS A 4 -8.38 -16.65 -5.51
C LYS A 4 -7.14 -16.70 -4.61
N LEU A 5 -6.05 -16.07 -5.03
CA LEU A 5 -4.81 -16.03 -4.24
C LEU A 5 -4.95 -15.07 -3.05
N LEU A 6 -5.66 -13.94 -3.24
CA LEU A 6 -5.99 -13.03 -2.15
C LEU A 6 -6.82 -13.74 -1.07
N ASP A 7 -7.88 -14.45 -1.48
CA ASP A 7 -8.74 -15.18 -0.55
C ASP A 7 -7.97 -16.26 0.21
N ALA A 8 -7.11 -17.01 -0.49
CA ALA A 8 -6.25 -18.00 0.16
C ALA A 8 -5.26 -17.37 1.15
N TYR A 9 -4.69 -16.20 0.82
CA TYR A 9 -3.82 -15.47 1.73
C TYR A 9 -4.58 -14.98 2.96
N LEU A 10 -5.77 -14.37 2.79
CA LEU A 10 -6.58 -13.85 3.88
C LEU A 10 -7.03 -14.93 4.88
N LEU A 11 -7.17 -16.17 4.41
CA LEU A 11 -7.49 -17.35 5.23
C LEU A 11 -6.26 -17.94 5.94
N SER A 12 -5.04 -17.51 5.65
CA SER A 12 -3.82 -18.07 6.26
C SER A 12 -3.51 -17.54 7.67
N GLY A 13 -4.44 -16.82 8.29
CA GLY A 13 -4.31 -16.30 9.65
C GLY A 13 -4.17 -17.40 10.73
N PRO A 14 -3.96 -17.00 12.00
CA PRO A 14 -4.33 -15.70 12.56
C PRO A 14 -3.34 -14.57 12.29
N TRP A 15 -3.87 -13.34 12.22
CA TRP A 15 -3.09 -12.11 12.02
C TRP A 15 -2.73 -11.48 13.37
N GLU A 16 -1.48 -11.07 13.53
CA GLU A 16 -1.04 -10.35 14.73
C GLU A 16 -1.54 -8.89 14.70
N GLN A 17 -2.14 -8.44 15.79
CA GLN A 17 -2.48 -7.05 15.99
C GLN A 17 -1.28 -6.29 16.57
N VAL A 18 -0.45 -5.72 15.69
CA VAL A 18 0.79 -5.00 16.08
C VAL A 18 0.47 -3.64 16.74
N THR A 19 -0.65 -3.03 16.34
CA THR A 19 -1.15 -1.77 16.89
C THR A 19 -2.67 -1.83 17.01
N PRO A 20 -3.31 -0.95 17.82
CA PRO A 20 -4.76 -0.81 17.83
C PRO A 20 -5.40 -0.56 16.45
N ASN A 21 -4.66 -0.01 15.49
CA ASN A 21 -5.14 0.29 14.14
C ASN A 21 -4.89 -0.86 13.14
N THR A 22 -4.13 -1.89 13.51
CA THR A 22 -3.85 -3.02 12.60
C THR A 22 -5.14 -3.71 12.20
N ILE A 23 -5.39 -3.81 10.89
CA ILE A 23 -6.52 -4.56 10.35
C ILE A 23 -6.25 -6.05 10.52
N ILE A 24 -7.03 -6.71 11.38
CA ILE A 24 -6.98 -8.16 11.62
C ILE A 24 -8.21 -8.92 11.09
N ASP A 25 -9.27 -8.21 10.73
CA ASP A 25 -10.47 -8.77 10.10
C ASP A 25 -10.19 -9.05 8.62
N PRO A 26 -10.21 -10.33 8.16
CA PRO A 26 -9.95 -10.70 6.78
C PRO A 26 -10.90 -10.05 5.76
N ASP A 27 -12.18 -9.88 6.11
CA ASP A 27 -13.17 -9.26 5.22
C ASP A 27 -12.91 -7.76 5.12
N TYR A 28 -12.49 -7.11 6.21
CA TYR A 28 -12.10 -5.71 6.17
C TYR A 28 -10.81 -5.51 5.37
N LEU A 29 -9.80 -6.36 5.57
CA LEU A 29 -8.57 -6.31 4.81
C LEU A 29 -8.81 -6.54 3.30
N LYS A 30 -9.73 -7.46 2.95
CA LYS A 30 -10.15 -7.65 1.56
C LYS A 30 -10.70 -6.37 0.94
N ARG A 31 -11.58 -5.66 1.66
CA ARG A 31 -12.16 -4.39 1.18
C ARG A 31 -11.08 -3.34 0.94
N GLU A 32 -10.13 -3.18 1.86
CA GLU A 32 -9.04 -2.21 1.70
C GLU A 32 -8.09 -2.58 0.55
N VAL A 33 -7.82 -3.87 0.32
CA VAL A 33 -7.05 -4.33 -0.84
C VAL A 33 -7.77 -4.03 -2.16
N LEU A 34 -9.09 -4.27 -2.23
CA LEU A 34 -9.87 -3.97 -3.45
C LEU A 34 -9.92 -2.47 -3.73
N LYS A 35 -10.12 -1.65 -2.69
CA LYS A 35 -10.04 -0.19 -2.78
C LYS A 35 -8.65 0.28 -3.21
N THR A 36 -7.58 -0.32 -2.70
CA THR A 36 -6.20 -0.03 -3.12
C THR A 36 -6.00 -0.29 -4.62
N ARG A 37 -6.60 -1.38 -5.15
CA ARG A 37 -6.53 -1.69 -6.59
C ARG A 37 -7.25 -0.65 -7.44
N GLU A 38 -8.41 -0.17 -7.00
CA GLU A 38 -9.19 0.87 -7.69
C GLU A 38 -8.47 2.23 -7.66
N LEU A 39 -7.95 2.61 -6.50
CA LEU A 39 -7.28 3.90 -6.30
C LEU A 39 -5.87 3.95 -6.90
N GLY A 40 -5.21 2.81 -7.04
CA GLY A 40 -3.81 2.73 -7.50
C GLY A 40 -2.79 3.16 -6.45
N TYR A 41 -3.19 3.24 -5.18
CA TYR A 41 -2.32 3.51 -4.04
C TYR A 41 -2.92 2.96 -2.75
N ALA A 42 -2.08 2.77 -1.74
CA ALA A 42 -2.46 2.46 -0.37
C ALA A 42 -1.96 3.55 0.58
N VAL A 43 -2.63 3.69 1.71
CA VAL A 43 -2.16 4.53 2.83
C VAL A 43 -2.07 3.67 4.08
N ASN A 44 -1.21 4.07 5.00
CA ASN A 44 -1.11 3.49 6.34
C ASN A 44 -1.26 4.62 7.34
N ASP A 45 -2.19 4.48 8.29
CA ASP A 45 -2.34 5.39 9.42
C ASP A 45 -2.13 4.65 10.74
N SER A 46 -0.86 4.59 11.14
CA SER A 46 -0.43 3.96 12.39
C SER A 46 -0.78 2.47 12.51
N GLU A 47 -1.04 1.76 11.41
CA GLU A 47 -1.45 0.35 11.42
C GLU A 47 -0.29 -0.58 11.77
N PHE A 48 0.95 -0.20 11.42
CA PHE A 48 2.16 -0.97 11.75
C PHE A 48 3.01 -0.36 12.87
N VAL A 49 3.12 0.97 12.91
CA VAL A 49 3.85 1.71 13.96
C VAL A 49 3.02 2.89 14.41
N ILE A 50 2.73 2.97 15.70
CA ILE A 50 1.95 4.07 16.26
C ILE A 50 2.63 5.42 16.01
N GLY A 51 1.85 6.37 15.49
CA GLY A 51 2.33 7.71 15.18
C GLY A 51 3.11 7.81 13.88
N VAL A 52 3.05 6.79 13.00
CA VAL A 52 3.63 6.83 11.66
C VAL A 52 2.53 6.75 10.62
N VAL A 53 2.54 7.70 9.68
CA VAL A 53 1.66 7.71 8.51
C VAL A 53 2.49 7.48 7.25
N GLY A 54 1.90 6.84 6.24
CA GLY A 54 2.57 6.61 4.97
C GLY A 54 1.61 6.44 3.80
N ALA A 55 2.19 6.47 2.60
CA ALA A 55 1.51 6.13 1.35
C ALA A 55 2.42 5.29 0.46
N ALA A 56 1.83 4.40 -0.32
CA ALA A 56 2.53 3.52 -1.23
C ALA A 56 1.81 3.42 -2.57
N VAL A 57 2.59 3.29 -3.65
CA VAL A 57 2.10 3.10 -5.02
C VAL A 57 2.75 1.85 -5.62
N PRO A 58 2.06 1.13 -6.52
CA PRO A 58 2.64 0.00 -7.23
C PRO A 58 3.69 0.46 -8.24
N VAL A 59 4.70 -0.39 -8.46
CA VAL A 59 5.61 -0.31 -9.60
C VAL A 59 5.22 -1.43 -10.55
N PHE A 60 4.88 -1.06 -11.79
CA PHE A 60 4.48 -2.01 -12.83
C PHE A 60 5.66 -2.33 -13.75
N ASP A 61 5.70 -3.55 -14.29
CA ASP A 61 6.52 -3.86 -15.47
C ASP A 61 5.84 -3.34 -16.76
N PRO A 62 6.51 -3.40 -17.93
CA PRO A 62 5.91 -2.99 -19.20
C PRO A 62 4.67 -3.80 -19.62
N ALA A 63 4.45 -4.98 -19.03
CA ALA A 63 3.27 -5.81 -19.26
C ALA A 63 2.11 -5.47 -18.31
N GLY A 64 2.27 -4.47 -17.45
CA GLY A 64 1.25 -4.04 -16.49
C GLY A 64 1.15 -4.93 -15.24
N LYS A 65 2.13 -5.80 -14.99
CA LYS A 65 2.18 -6.61 -13.78
C LYS A 65 2.87 -5.83 -12.67
N VAL A 66 2.28 -5.85 -11.48
CA VAL A 66 2.92 -5.30 -10.27
C VAL A 66 4.14 -6.15 -9.91
N ILE A 67 5.31 -5.53 -9.86
CA ILE A 67 6.60 -6.17 -9.53
C ILE A 67 7.22 -5.69 -8.23
N ALA A 68 6.86 -4.48 -7.79
CA ALA A 68 7.31 -3.88 -6.54
C ALA A 68 6.30 -2.80 -6.10
N CYS A 69 6.60 -2.12 -4.99
CA CYS A 69 5.93 -0.91 -4.57
C CYS A 69 6.95 0.15 -4.13
N LEU A 70 6.57 1.42 -4.28
CA LEU A 70 7.32 2.56 -3.78
C LEU A 70 6.51 3.23 -2.67
N SER A 71 7.09 3.37 -1.47
CA SER A 71 6.40 3.95 -0.32
C SER A 71 7.19 5.09 0.32
N ILE A 72 6.45 6.01 0.95
CA ILE A 72 6.99 7.03 1.85
C ILE A 72 6.29 6.96 3.20
N SER A 73 7.05 7.19 4.27
CA SER A 73 6.53 7.22 5.64
C SER A 73 7.08 8.43 6.39
N ALA A 74 6.27 8.98 7.31
CA ALA A 74 6.70 10.04 8.20
C ALA A 74 5.99 9.95 9.56
N PRO A 75 6.61 10.47 10.64
CA PRO A 75 5.92 10.69 11.90
C PRO A 75 4.70 11.60 11.71
N HIS A 76 3.59 11.25 12.36
CA HIS A 76 2.33 11.98 12.30
C HIS A 76 2.46 13.44 12.78
N VAL A 77 3.44 13.71 13.65
CA VAL A 77 3.79 15.06 14.11
C VAL A 77 4.34 15.99 13.02
N ARG A 78 4.84 15.43 11.90
CA ARG A 78 5.38 16.20 10.77
C ARG A 78 4.43 16.25 9.57
N LYS A 79 3.66 15.18 9.37
CA LYS A 79 2.77 15.01 8.22
C LYS A 79 1.53 14.24 8.66
N ASN A 80 0.37 14.68 8.21
CA ASN A 80 -0.87 13.92 8.36
C ASN A 80 -1.19 13.11 7.09
N LEU A 81 -2.27 12.34 7.13
CA LEU A 81 -2.73 11.51 6.02
C LEU A 81 -3.01 12.32 4.74
N ALA A 82 -3.63 13.49 4.87
CA ALA A 82 -3.89 14.36 3.72
C ALA A 82 -2.59 14.81 3.05
N ASN A 83 -1.52 15.07 3.83
CA ASN A 83 -0.22 15.38 3.24
C ASN A 83 0.36 14.19 2.47
N MET A 84 0.13 12.95 2.92
CA MET A 84 0.58 11.75 2.20
C MET A 84 -0.17 11.59 0.88
N VAL A 85 -1.48 11.84 0.88
CA VAL A 85 -2.30 11.79 -0.33
C VAL A 85 -1.82 12.79 -1.40
N HIS A 86 -1.41 14.01 -0.99
CA HIS A 86 -0.85 14.98 -1.92
C HIS A 86 0.48 14.54 -2.59
N LEU A 87 1.16 13.52 -2.06
CA LEU A 87 2.41 13.00 -2.62
C LEU A 87 2.18 11.84 -3.60
N ILE A 88 0.95 11.32 -3.74
CA ILE A 88 0.67 10.14 -4.57
C ILE A 88 1.08 10.38 -6.03
N THR A 89 0.72 11.52 -6.62
CA THR A 89 1.10 11.83 -8.01
C THR A 89 2.62 11.84 -8.21
N LEU A 90 3.37 12.38 -7.24
CA LEU A 90 4.82 12.37 -7.27
C LEU A 90 5.38 10.95 -7.11
N LEU A 91 4.81 10.15 -6.22
CA LEU A 91 5.19 8.75 -6.04
C LEU A 91 4.93 7.94 -7.32
N GLN A 92 3.76 8.10 -7.95
CA GLN A 92 3.42 7.42 -9.21
C GLN A 92 4.40 7.78 -10.33
N ALA A 93 4.67 9.07 -10.52
CA ALA A 93 5.66 9.53 -11.51
C ALA A 93 7.08 9.00 -11.21
N THR A 94 7.39 8.72 -9.94
CA THR A 94 8.68 8.15 -9.53
C THR A 94 8.71 6.64 -9.74
N ALA A 95 7.62 5.94 -9.46
CA ALA A 95 7.44 4.52 -9.79
C ALA A 95 7.61 4.28 -11.29
N ASP A 96 7.03 5.13 -12.15
CA ASP A 96 7.20 5.04 -13.60
C ASP A 96 8.66 5.19 -14.05
N LYS A 97 9.44 6.04 -13.35
CA LYS A 97 10.89 6.17 -13.61
C LYS A 97 11.65 4.91 -13.18
N ILE A 98 11.26 4.27 -12.08
CA ILE A 98 11.84 3.00 -11.65
C ILE A 98 11.58 1.93 -12.71
N THR A 99 10.34 1.82 -13.22
CA THR A 99 10.00 0.91 -14.32
C THR A 99 10.90 1.14 -15.52
N LYS A 100 11.10 2.41 -15.92
CA LYS A 100 12.01 2.71 -17.03
C LYS A 100 13.41 2.17 -16.77
N VAL A 101 14.00 2.43 -15.60
CA VAL A 101 15.36 1.97 -15.26
C VAL A 101 15.49 0.44 -15.22
N LEU A 102 14.46 -0.28 -14.77
CA LEU A 102 14.49 -1.74 -14.66
C LEU A 102 14.36 -2.47 -16.00
N TYR A 103 13.84 -1.81 -17.04
CA TYR A 103 13.54 -2.42 -18.35
C TYR A 103 14.11 -1.61 -19.53
N ILE A 104 15.26 -0.95 -19.32
CA ILE A 104 16.09 -0.37 -20.41
C ILE A 104 16.86 -1.49 -21.11
#